data_AF-A0A2R4W2Y6-F1
#
_entry.id   AF-A0A2R4W2Y6-F1
#
_cell.length_a   1.000
_cell.length_b   1.000
_cell.length_c   1.000
_cell.angle_alpha   90.00
_cell.angle_beta   90.00
_cell.angle_gamma   90.00
#
_symmetry.space_group_name_H-M   'P 1'
#
loop_
_entity.id
_entity.type
_entity.pdbx_description
1 polymer ?
#
loop_
_entity_poly.entity_id
_entity_poly.type
_entity_poly.pdbx_seq_one_letter_code
_entity_poly.pdbx_strand_id
1 'polypeptide(L)'
;MGKLVRFSILFSIVFSILFIFSALSFANGVYVQTNNGKVWDAYPEQNQVPVWTGGIDSNGYASGQGVMIWYQDGQPGDKYEGTMVEGKMSGKGTYTWFEGTKYVGDFVDFYRDGYGTYYDKNGNVVYQGKWSKDQFMGNK
;
A
#
# COMPACT_ATOMS: atom_id res chain seq x y z
N MET A 1 34.32 -2.43 32.77
CA MET A 1 34.26 -0.97 32.96
C MET A 1 34.80 -0.33 31.69
N GLY A 2 33.96 0.38 30.90
CA GLY A 2 34.44 1.23 29.80
C GLY A 2 33.88 1.01 28.39
N LYS A 3 32.62 1.40 28.18
CA LYS A 3 32.00 2.07 27.01
C LYS A 3 32.24 1.54 25.57
N LEU A 4 31.16 0.96 25.02
CA LEU A 4 30.79 1.05 23.61
C LEU A 4 30.63 2.52 23.18
N VAL A 5 31.26 2.91 22.08
CA VAL A 5 30.94 4.13 21.31
C VAL A 5 30.34 3.68 19.98
N ARG A 6 29.08 4.06 19.77
CA ARG A 6 28.34 3.95 18.50
C ARG A 6 28.69 5.12 17.57
N PHE A 7 28.13 5.05 16.36
CA PHE A 7 28.01 6.03 15.26
C PHE A 7 29.00 5.82 14.12
N SER A 8 28.64 5.89 12.84
CA SER A 8 27.37 5.81 12.10
C SER A 8 27.77 5.87 10.61
N ILE A 9 26.79 5.70 9.71
CA ILE A 9 26.82 6.07 8.27
C ILE A 9 27.35 4.97 7.34
N LEU A 10 26.40 4.20 6.79
CA LEU A 10 26.21 3.99 5.35
C LEU A 10 24.87 3.27 5.12
N PHE A 11 23.76 3.94 5.43
CA PHE A 11 22.41 3.54 5.02
C PHE A 11 21.94 4.55 3.97
N SER A 12 22.44 4.44 2.73
CA SER A 12 21.98 5.30 1.63
C SER A 12 22.05 4.67 0.23
N ILE A 13 22.43 3.40 0.05
CA ILE A 13 22.50 2.81 -1.30
C ILE A 13 22.10 1.33 -1.32
N VAL A 14 21.02 0.95 -0.62
CA VAL A 14 20.46 -0.41 -0.74
C VAL A 14 18.94 -0.38 -0.81
N PHE A 15 18.36 0.33 -1.78
CA PHE A 15 16.99 0.05 -2.24
C PHE A 15 16.78 0.37 -3.74
N SER A 16 17.86 0.37 -4.51
CA SER A 16 17.81 0.41 -5.99
C SER A 16 18.14 -0.95 -6.62
N ILE A 17 18.39 -1.99 -5.83
CA ILE A 17 18.78 -3.34 -6.29
C ILE A 17 17.98 -4.42 -5.53
N LEU A 18 16.66 -4.33 -5.62
CA LEU A 18 15.77 -5.49 -5.50
C LEU A 18 14.76 -5.52 -6.66
N PHE A 19 15.15 -4.92 -7.79
CA PHE A 19 14.74 -5.43 -9.10
C PHE A 19 15.61 -6.68 -9.36
N ILE A 20 14.95 -7.78 -9.72
CA ILE A 20 15.50 -9.13 -10.05
C ILE A 20 15.40 -10.15 -8.90
N PHE A 21 14.17 -10.47 -8.53
CA PHE A 21 13.60 -11.82 -8.28
C PHE A 21 12.08 -11.57 -8.37
N SER A 22 11.22 -12.19 -9.17
CA SER A 22 11.26 -13.30 -10.12
C SER A 22 10.01 -13.15 -11.02
N ALA A 23 9.97 -13.93 -12.11
CA ALA A 23 8.91 -14.12 -13.09
C ALA A 23 7.47 -13.70 -12.70
N LEU A 24 6.75 -13.05 -13.65
CA LEU A 24 5.29 -13.08 -13.80
C LEU A 24 4.55 -13.42 -12.50
N SER A 25 4.64 -12.53 -11.50
CA SER A 25 3.83 -12.62 -10.30
C SER A 25 2.42 -12.18 -10.69
N PHE A 26 1.66 -13.10 -11.29
CA PHE A 26 0.21 -13.06 -11.16
C PHE A 26 -0.04 -13.02 -9.66
N ALA A 27 -0.51 -11.89 -9.14
CA ALA A 27 -0.84 -11.75 -7.74
C ALA A 27 -1.92 -12.78 -7.41
N ASN A 28 -1.50 -13.95 -6.90
CA ASN A 28 -2.37 -14.93 -6.28
C ASN A 28 -2.66 -14.45 -4.86
N GLY A 29 -3.19 -13.22 -4.76
CA GLY A 29 -3.61 -12.66 -3.49
C GLY A 29 -4.67 -13.53 -2.85
N VAL A 30 -4.94 -13.26 -1.59
CA VAL A 30 -5.91 -14.01 -0.80
C VAL A 30 -6.87 -13.05 -0.13
N TYR A 31 -8.10 -13.48 0.06
CA TYR A 31 -9.01 -12.75 0.94
C TYR A 31 -8.67 -13.08 2.40
N VAL A 32 -8.35 -12.04 3.16
CA VAL A 32 -8.04 -12.13 4.59
C VAL A 32 -9.22 -11.59 5.38
N GLN A 33 -9.58 -12.28 6.46
CA GLN A 33 -10.57 -11.80 7.41
C GLN A 33 -9.95 -10.71 8.29
N THR A 34 -10.56 -9.53 8.31
CA THR A 34 -10.17 -8.43 9.21
C THR A 34 -11.11 -8.38 10.42
N ASN A 35 -10.89 -7.40 11.29
CA ASN A 35 -11.82 -7.01 12.36
C ASN A 35 -13.24 -6.69 11.85
N ASN A 36 -13.40 -6.29 10.59
CA ASN A 36 -14.68 -5.93 10.01
C ASN A 36 -14.76 -6.33 8.53
N GLY A 37 -15.09 -7.60 8.25
CA GLY A 37 -15.22 -8.11 6.88
C GLY A 37 -13.90 -8.57 6.26
N LYS A 38 -13.98 -8.97 4.99
CA LYS A 38 -12.88 -9.54 4.22
C LYS A 38 -12.25 -8.50 3.30
N VAL A 39 -10.93 -8.52 3.21
CA VAL A 39 -10.15 -7.65 2.33
C VAL A 39 -9.24 -8.49 1.47
N TRP A 40 -8.97 -8.04 0.25
CA TRP A 40 -8.00 -8.65 -0.64
C TRP A 40 -6.60 -8.20 -0.25
N ASP A 41 -5.74 -9.17 0.00
CA ASP A 41 -4.33 -8.98 0.25
C ASP A 41 -3.54 -9.56 -0.92
N ALA A 42 -2.94 -8.67 -1.72
CA ALA A 42 -2.15 -9.06 -2.89
C ALA A 42 -0.80 -9.68 -2.50
N TYR A 43 -0.28 -9.35 -1.32
CA TYR A 43 1.05 -9.71 -0.86
C TYR A 43 1.00 -10.02 0.65
N PRO A 44 0.34 -11.11 1.08
CA PRO A 44 0.22 -11.44 2.48
C PRO A 44 1.59 -11.71 3.11
N GLU A 45 1.91 -10.99 4.17
CA GLU A 45 3.16 -11.10 4.91
C GLU A 45 2.98 -11.84 6.25
N GLN A 46 4.05 -12.46 6.75
CA GLN A 46 4.03 -13.12 8.06
C GLN A 46 3.78 -12.10 9.17
N ASN A 47 2.91 -12.41 10.13
CA ASN A 47 2.52 -11.55 11.25
C ASN A 47 1.83 -10.23 10.84
N GLN A 48 1.40 -10.14 9.58
CA GLN A 48 0.61 -9.02 9.12
C GLN A 48 -0.86 -9.19 9.52
N VAL A 49 -1.46 -8.12 10.04
CA VAL A 49 -2.87 -8.08 10.43
C VAL A 49 -3.55 -6.88 9.78
N PRO A 50 -4.30 -7.08 8.67
CA PRO A 50 -5.08 -6.01 8.08
C PRO A 50 -6.29 -5.67 8.95
N VAL A 51 -6.51 -4.37 9.14
CA VAL A 51 -7.63 -3.80 9.89
C VAL A 51 -8.42 -2.89 8.96
N TRP A 52 -9.71 -3.16 8.80
CA TRP A 52 -10.64 -2.34 8.02
C TRP A 52 -11.58 -1.58 8.94
N THR A 53 -11.76 -0.29 8.64
CA THR A 53 -12.77 0.58 9.25
C THR A 53 -13.59 1.21 8.14
N GLY A 54 -14.76 0.66 7.88
CA GLY A 54 -15.68 1.13 6.83
C GLY A 54 -16.89 0.20 6.70
N GLY A 55 -17.63 0.36 5.60
CA GLY A 55 -18.76 -0.52 5.29
C GLY A 55 -18.33 -1.91 4.84
N ILE A 56 -19.27 -2.84 4.84
CA ILE A 56 -19.13 -4.15 4.20
C ILE A 56 -20.34 -4.40 3.29
N ASP A 57 -20.16 -5.18 2.22
CA ASP A 57 -21.26 -5.62 1.37
C ASP A 57 -22.01 -6.83 1.98
N SER A 58 -23.07 -7.29 1.31
CA SER A 58 -23.88 -8.44 1.75
C SER A 58 -23.11 -9.76 1.80
N ASN A 59 -21.95 -9.84 1.13
CA ASN A 59 -21.08 -11.01 1.11
C ASN A 59 -19.97 -10.90 2.16
N GLY A 60 -19.96 -9.82 2.95
CA GLY A 60 -19.02 -9.55 4.03
C GLY A 60 -17.66 -9.04 3.56
N TYR A 61 -17.54 -8.54 2.33
CA TYR A 61 -16.31 -7.89 1.87
C TYR A 61 -16.31 -6.40 2.20
N ALA A 62 -15.15 -5.84 2.50
CA ALA A 62 -15.00 -4.40 2.69
C ALA A 62 -15.51 -3.64 1.45
N SER A 63 -16.37 -2.65 1.68
CA SER A 63 -17.08 -1.93 0.63
C SER A 63 -17.43 -0.50 1.02
N GLY A 64 -17.35 0.41 0.06
CA GLY A 64 -17.57 1.84 0.27
C GLY A 64 -16.35 2.57 0.81
N GLN A 65 -16.55 3.78 1.33
CA GLN A 65 -15.48 4.59 1.92
C GLN A 65 -15.00 4.00 3.25
N GLY A 66 -13.70 4.03 3.49
CA GLY A 66 -13.13 3.66 4.77
C GLY A 66 -11.61 3.74 4.80
N VAL A 67 -11.05 3.17 5.87
CA VAL A 67 -9.62 3.15 6.16
C VAL A 67 -9.16 1.72 6.37
N MET A 68 -8.12 1.32 5.63
CA MET A 68 -7.41 0.06 5.82
C MET A 68 -6.00 0.33 6.36
N ILE A 69 -5.58 -0.43 7.35
CA ILE A 69 -4.22 -0.38 7.90
C ILE A 69 -3.68 -1.81 7.97
N TRP A 70 -2.47 -2.03 7.44
CA TRP A 70 -1.76 -3.31 7.60
C TRP A 70 -0.85 -3.19 8.81
N TYR A 71 -1.18 -3.85 9.92
CA TYR A 71 -0.31 -3.90 11.09
C TYR A 71 0.75 -4.97 10.89
N GLN A 72 2.02 -4.65 11.13
CA GLN A 72 3.14 -5.58 11.08
C GLN A 72 3.73 -5.70 12.49
N ASP A 73 3.73 -6.91 13.06
CA ASP A 73 4.20 -7.17 14.43
C ASP A 73 3.57 -6.23 15.48
N GLY A 74 2.29 -5.90 15.28
CA GLY A 74 1.50 -5.03 16.16
C GLY A 74 1.75 -3.53 15.98
N GLN A 75 2.59 -3.11 15.05
CA GLN A 75 2.82 -1.70 14.71
C GLN A 75 2.06 -1.32 13.42
N PRO A 76 1.50 -0.10 13.31
CA PRO A 76 0.87 0.36 12.07
C PRO A 76 1.89 0.39 10.93
N GLY A 77 1.59 -0.32 9.83
CA GLY A 77 2.35 -0.31 8.59
C GLY A 77 1.72 0.61 7.55
N ASP A 78 1.51 0.07 6.35
CA ASP A 78 0.88 0.79 5.26
C ASP A 78 -0.58 1.15 5.59
N LYS A 79 -1.09 2.19 4.94
CA LYS A 79 -2.44 2.71 5.14
C LYS A 79 -3.10 3.06 3.81
N TYR A 80 -4.35 2.66 3.64
CA TYR A 80 -5.21 3.10 2.56
C TYR A 80 -6.43 3.84 3.10
N GLU A 81 -6.75 4.98 2.50
CA GLU A 81 -7.95 5.77 2.78
C GLU A 81 -8.68 6.01 1.47
N GLY A 82 -9.86 5.42 1.31
CA GLY A 82 -10.60 5.56 0.06
C GLY A 82 -11.71 4.56 -0.10
N THR A 83 -12.13 4.38 -1.35
CA THR A 83 -13.22 3.45 -1.67
C THR A 83 -12.69 2.02 -1.75
N MET A 84 -13.47 1.09 -1.23
CA MET A 84 -13.28 -0.34 -1.47
C MET A 84 -14.49 -0.94 -2.18
N VAL A 85 -14.26 -1.94 -3.01
CA VAL A 85 -15.28 -2.72 -3.71
C VAL A 85 -14.86 -4.18 -3.66
N GLU A 86 -15.74 -5.06 -3.18
CA GLU A 86 -15.47 -6.49 -3.01
C GLU A 86 -14.15 -6.78 -2.29
N GLY A 87 -13.83 -5.98 -1.26
CA GLY A 87 -12.62 -6.18 -0.47
C GLY A 87 -11.34 -5.63 -1.11
N LYS A 88 -11.40 -5.00 -2.28
CA LYS A 88 -10.25 -4.41 -2.97
C LYS A 88 -10.30 -2.90 -2.97
N MET A 89 -9.14 -2.24 -3.01
CA MET A 89 -9.08 -0.80 -3.25
C MET A 89 -9.61 -0.49 -4.65
N SER A 90 -10.47 0.51 -4.75
CA SER A 90 -11.10 0.90 -6.00
C SER A 90 -11.46 2.40 -5.99
N GLY A 91 -11.59 3.01 -7.17
CA GLY A 91 -11.97 4.41 -7.31
C GLY A 91 -10.92 5.36 -6.71
N LYS A 92 -11.37 6.45 -6.08
CA LYS A 92 -10.45 7.42 -5.47
C LYS A 92 -9.97 6.95 -4.10
N GLY A 93 -8.68 7.14 -3.85
CA GLY A 93 -8.08 6.89 -2.55
C GLY A 93 -6.72 7.54 -2.37
N THR A 94 -6.19 7.37 -1.16
CA THR A 94 -4.82 7.70 -0.76
C THR A 94 -4.19 6.45 -0.18
N TYR A 95 -3.08 6.00 -0.77
CA TYR A 95 -2.24 4.96 -0.19
C TYR A 95 -1.00 5.63 0.39
N THR A 96 -0.72 5.40 1.66
CA THR A 96 0.48 5.88 2.36
C THR A 96 1.29 4.65 2.74
N TRP A 97 2.50 4.55 2.21
CA TRP A 97 3.45 3.53 2.62
C TRP A 97 4.01 3.86 3.99
N PHE A 98 4.40 2.84 4.74
CA PHE A 98 4.97 2.97 6.08
C PHE A 98 6.17 3.94 6.15
N GLU A 99 6.95 4.04 5.07
CA GLU A 99 8.08 4.97 4.94
C GLU A 99 7.68 6.46 4.76
N GLY A 100 6.38 6.73 4.62
CA GLY A 100 5.80 8.07 4.54
C GLY A 100 5.61 8.62 3.12
N THR A 101 6.05 7.91 2.08
CA THR A 101 5.65 8.20 0.71
C THR A 101 4.15 7.95 0.55
N LYS A 102 3.49 8.64 -0.38
CA LYS A 102 2.05 8.44 -0.62
C LYS A 102 1.66 8.62 -2.06
N TYR A 103 0.60 7.95 -2.46
CA TYR A 103 -0.09 8.11 -3.73
C TYR A 103 -1.52 8.56 -3.48
N VAL A 104 -1.96 9.58 -4.21
CA VAL A 104 -3.35 10.08 -4.18
C VAL A 104 -3.88 9.99 -5.61
N GLY A 105 -4.91 9.18 -5.84
CA GLY A 105 -5.40 8.98 -7.21
C GLY A 105 -6.42 7.86 -7.35
N ASP A 106 -6.46 7.32 -8.55
CA ASP A 106 -7.35 6.23 -8.95
C ASP A 106 -6.75 4.85 -8.66
N PHE A 107 -7.61 3.96 -8.19
CA PHE A 107 -7.32 2.56 -7.92
C PHE A 107 -8.30 1.66 -8.69
N VAL A 108 -7.79 0.56 -9.23
CA VAL A 108 -8.60 -0.51 -9.82
C VAL A 108 -8.01 -1.85 -9.39
N ASP A 109 -8.82 -2.68 -8.72
CA ASP A 109 -8.39 -3.99 -8.22
C ASP A 109 -7.05 -3.92 -7.47
N PHE A 110 -6.95 -3.05 -6.46
CA PHE A 110 -5.72 -2.81 -5.65
C PHE A 110 -4.61 -2.01 -6.36
N TYR A 111 -4.54 -1.99 -7.69
CA TYR A 111 -3.49 -1.28 -8.42
C TYR A 111 -3.76 0.22 -8.55
N ARG A 112 -2.70 1.04 -8.55
CA ARG A 112 -2.77 2.42 -9.04
C ARG A 112 -3.03 2.40 -10.54
N ASP A 113 -4.21 2.84 -10.95
CA ASP A 113 -4.67 2.76 -12.33
C ASP A 113 -5.65 3.89 -12.63
N GLY A 114 -5.33 4.74 -13.60
CA GLY A 114 -6.04 5.99 -13.87
C GLY A 114 -5.14 7.22 -13.67
N TYR A 115 -5.63 8.28 -13.02
CA TYR A 115 -4.86 9.49 -12.77
C TYR A 115 -4.53 9.66 -11.29
N GLY A 116 -3.29 10.07 -11.00
CA GLY A 116 -2.89 10.32 -9.63
C GLY A 116 -1.54 11.01 -9.49
N THR A 117 -1.25 11.36 -8.25
CA THR A 117 -0.04 12.06 -7.83
C THR A 117 0.68 11.23 -6.78
N TYR A 118 1.94 10.95 -7.02
CA TYR A 118 2.85 10.34 -6.07
C TYR A 118 3.70 11.43 -5.40
N TYR A 119 3.79 11.34 -4.08
CA TYR A 119 4.50 12.29 -3.22
C TYR A 119 5.64 11.57 -2.50
N ASP A 120 6.75 12.28 -2.32
CA ASP A 120 7.81 11.84 -1.41
C ASP A 120 7.37 11.99 0.06
N LYS A 121 8.23 11.51 0.97
CA LYS A 121 8.00 11.60 2.43
C LYS A 121 7.91 13.03 2.98
N ASN A 122 8.38 14.02 2.22
CA ASN A 122 8.31 15.44 2.60
C ASN A 122 7.05 16.12 2.04
N GLY A 123 6.23 15.38 1.27
CA GLY A 123 5.04 15.91 0.61
C GLY A 123 5.31 16.60 -0.73
N ASN A 124 6.51 16.48 -1.29
CA ASN A 124 6.79 17.02 -2.63
C ASN A 124 6.21 16.09 -3.70
N VAL A 125 5.63 16.68 -4.75
CA VAL A 125 5.17 15.93 -5.92
C VAL A 125 6.38 15.40 -6.68
N VAL A 126 6.47 14.07 -6.83
CA VAL A 126 7.53 13.42 -7.64
C VAL A 126 6.99 13.03 -9.00
N TYR A 127 5.78 12.46 -9.03
CA TYR A 127 5.09 12.08 -10.26
C TYR A 127 3.65 12.55 -10.18
N GLN A 128 3.16 13.12 -11.26
CA GLN A 128 1.75 13.44 -11.45
C GLN A 128 1.42 13.01 -12.87
N GLY A 129 0.30 12.31 -13.07
CA GLY A 129 -0.14 11.90 -14.40
C GLY A 129 -0.88 10.58 -14.42
N LYS A 130 -0.77 9.89 -15.55
CA LYS A 130 -1.44 8.62 -15.80
C LYS A 130 -0.66 7.45 -15.21
N TRP A 131 -1.38 6.50 -14.64
CA TRP A 131 -0.91 5.25 -14.07
C TRP A 131 -1.66 4.08 -14.70
N SER A 132 -1.01 2.94 -14.83
CA SER A 132 -1.61 1.69 -15.32
C SER A 132 -0.95 0.53 -14.61
N LYS A 133 -1.72 -0.26 -13.87
CA LYS A 133 -1.20 -1.41 -13.09
C LYS A 133 0.10 -1.09 -12.33
N ASP A 134 0.07 -0.04 -11.51
CA ASP A 134 1.20 0.48 -10.72
C ASP A 134 2.37 1.11 -11.50
N GLN A 135 2.32 1.16 -12.82
CA GLN A 135 3.34 1.80 -13.64
C GLN A 135 2.96 3.23 -13.99
N PHE A 136 3.88 4.18 -13.78
CA PHE A 136 3.71 5.57 -14.20
C PHE A 136 3.88 5.70 -15.71
N MET A 137 2.88 6.27 -16.37
CA MET A 137 2.79 6.39 -17.83
C MET A 137 3.07 7.81 -18.35
N GLY A 138 3.28 8.79 -17.45
CA GLY A 138 3.52 10.19 -17.81
C GLY A 138 2.26 11.07 -17.86
N ASN A 139 2.48 12.35 -18.14
CA ASN A 139 1.44 13.33 -18.46
C ASN A 139 1.29 13.38 -19.98
N LYS A 140 0.21 12.83 -20.52
CA LYS A 140 -0.17 13.09 -21.92
C LYS A 140 -0.99 14.36 -22.00
#